data_AF-A0A9X4AA99-F1
#
_entry.id   AF-A0A9X4AA99-F1
#
_cell.length_a   1.000
_cell.length_b   1.000
_cell.length_c   1.000
_cell.angle_alpha   90.00
_cell.angle_beta   90.00
_cell.angle_gamma   90.00
#
_symmetry.space_group_name_H-M   'P 1'
#
loop_
_entity.id
_entity.type
_entity.pdbx_description
1 polymer ?
#
loop_
_entity_poly.entity_id
_entity_poly.type
_entity_poly.pdbx_seq_one_letter_code
_entity_poly.pdbx_strand_id
1 'polypeptide(L)'
;MKLGQKIAELRKKSGLSQETLAEKMNVSRQAVSKWESNQSIPDIEKIVDLSELFGVTTDYLLKNGTPSFELPGKTTEEETKKLPKISDHEITQYLEVAKNAAHFESLALALIFLPIAAFCLFYSFTFISPNILGTVSYVLPVIIIAIALGCFIHGRLIMREYKAITQEQFDLTTAQKVS
;
A
#
# COMPACT_ATOMS: atom_id res chain seq x y z
N MET A 1 -21.29 7.13 -24.04
CA MET A 1 -21.36 6.13 -25.12
C MET A 1 -21.81 4.79 -24.55
N LYS A 2 -22.69 4.08 -25.27
CA LYS A 2 -23.05 2.69 -24.96
C LYS A 2 -22.03 1.71 -25.54
N LEU A 3 -22.01 0.47 -25.05
CA LEU A 3 -21.10 -0.61 -25.50
C LEU A 3 -21.07 -0.78 -27.02
N GLY A 4 -22.24 -0.85 -27.69
CA GLY A 4 -22.31 -1.03 -29.14
C GLY A 4 -21.62 0.10 -29.92
N GLN A 5 -21.72 1.34 -29.42
CA GLN A 5 -21.03 2.48 -30.02
C GLN A 5 -19.51 2.37 -29.85
N LYS A 6 -19.03 1.88 -28.69
CA LYS A 6 -17.60 1.65 -28.45
C LYS A 6 -17.03 0.58 -29.37
N ILE A 7 -17.75 -0.52 -29.57
CA ILE A 7 -17.37 -1.58 -30.50
C ILE A 7 -17.28 -1.03 -31.94
N ALA A 8 -18.30 -0.27 -32.38
CA ALA A 8 -18.31 0.33 -33.71
C ALA A 8 -17.16 1.33 -33.92
N GLU A 9 -16.83 2.13 -32.91
CA GLU A 9 -15.70 3.06 -32.96
C GLU A 9 -14.36 2.36 -33.00
N LEU A 10 -14.11 1.37 -32.13
CA LEU A 10 -12.87 0.60 -32.12
C LEU A 10 -12.67 -0.16 -33.42
N ARG A 11 -13.73 -0.78 -33.96
CA ARG A 11 -13.69 -1.44 -35.26
C ARG A 11 -13.26 -0.48 -36.38
N LYS A 12 -13.84 0.72 -36.43
CA LYS A 12 -13.50 1.75 -37.43
C LYS A 12 -12.07 2.26 -37.23
N LYS A 13 -11.63 2.47 -35.99
CA LYS A 13 -10.25 2.88 -35.67
C LYS A 13 -9.23 1.83 -36.10
N SER A 14 -9.56 0.55 -35.97
CA SER A 14 -8.72 -0.57 -36.43
C SER A 14 -8.87 -0.88 -37.93
N GLY A 15 -9.65 -0.11 -38.70
CA GLY A 15 -9.82 -0.29 -40.13
C GLY A 15 -10.56 -1.57 -40.55
N LEU A 16 -11.31 -2.20 -39.64
CA LEU A 16 -11.99 -3.48 -39.89
C LEU A 16 -13.40 -3.27 -40.45
N SER A 17 -13.84 -4.13 -41.38
CA SER A 17 -15.26 -4.25 -41.74
C SER A 17 -16.03 -5.07 -40.69
N GLN A 18 -17.36 -5.03 -40.72
CA GLN A 18 -18.17 -5.86 -39.80
C GLN A 18 -17.96 -7.36 -40.08
N GLU A 19 -17.74 -7.72 -41.33
CA GLU A 19 -17.42 -9.06 -41.80
C GLU A 19 -16.09 -9.54 -41.22
N THR A 20 -15.02 -8.75 -41.36
CA THR A 20 -13.70 -9.11 -40.84
C THR A 20 -13.67 -9.17 -39.30
N LEU A 21 -14.42 -8.29 -38.62
CA LEU A 21 -14.57 -8.40 -37.16
C LEU A 21 -15.29 -9.69 -36.77
N ALA A 22 -16.35 -10.06 -37.50
CA ALA A 22 -17.10 -11.28 -37.24
C ALA A 22 -16.24 -12.53 -37.43
N GLU A 23 -15.44 -12.57 -38.49
CA GLU A 23 -14.44 -13.64 -38.74
C GLU A 23 -13.43 -13.74 -37.60
N LYS A 24 -12.83 -12.61 -37.18
CA LYS A 24 -11.86 -12.58 -36.07
C LYS A 24 -12.45 -13.02 -34.73
N MET A 25 -13.72 -12.75 -34.52
CA MET A 25 -14.44 -13.07 -33.28
C MET A 25 -15.11 -14.45 -33.32
N ASN A 26 -15.00 -15.17 -34.43
CA ASN A 26 -15.69 -16.43 -34.72
C ASN A 26 -17.20 -16.36 -34.47
N VAL A 27 -17.85 -15.31 -34.98
CA VAL A 27 -19.30 -15.09 -34.89
C VAL A 27 -19.88 -14.74 -36.26
N SER A 28 -21.20 -14.71 -36.38
CA SER A 28 -21.86 -14.24 -37.60
C SER A 28 -21.77 -12.71 -37.72
N ARG A 29 -21.69 -12.22 -38.96
CA ARG A 29 -21.80 -10.77 -39.27
C ARG A 29 -23.04 -10.13 -38.64
N GLN A 30 -24.14 -10.87 -38.58
CA GLN A 30 -25.39 -10.42 -37.98
C GLN A 30 -25.24 -10.18 -36.47
N ALA A 31 -24.46 -10.99 -35.76
CA ALA A 31 -24.18 -10.80 -34.34
C ALA A 31 -23.46 -9.47 -34.10
N VAL A 32 -22.40 -9.19 -34.87
CA VAL A 32 -21.66 -7.91 -34.80
C VAL A 32 -22.58 -6.72 -35.09
N SER A 33 -23.44 -6.81 -36.11
CA SER A 33 -24.40 -5.75 -36.41
C SER A 33 -25.37 -5.50 -35.26
N LYS A 34 -25.85 -6.56 -34.58
CA LYS A 34 -26.74 -6.43 -33.41
C LYS A 34 -26.01 -5.85 -32.21
N TRP A 35 -24.74 -6.18 -31.99
CA TRP A 35 -23.91 -5.58 -30.95
C TRP A 35 -23.72 -4.08 -31.18
N GLU A 36 -23.31 -3.67 -32.40
CA GLU A 36 -23.07 -2.25 -32.73
C GLU A 36 -24.34 -1.39 -32.61
N SER A 37 -25.50 -1.98 -32.94
CA SER A 37 -26.82 -1.33 -32.81
C SER A 37 -27.42 -1.43 -31.41
N ASN A 38 -26.74 -2.05 -30.44
CA ASN A 38 -27.23 -2.31 -29.08
C ASN A 38 -28.53 -3.15 -29.03
N GLN A 39 -28.80 -3.94 -30.07
CA GLN A 39 -29.93 -4.89 -30.11
C GLN A 39 -29.63 -6.18 -29.34
N SER A 40 -28.35 -6.52 -29.19
CA SER A 40 -27.89 -7.60 -28.32
C SER A 40 -26.58 -7.22 -27.63
N ILE A 41 -26.29 -7.88 -26.52
CA ILE A 41 -25.05 -7.70 -25.77
C ILE A 41 -24.14 -8.91 -26.07
N PRO A 42 -22.84 -8.72 -26.34
CA PRO A 42 -21.90 -9.83 -26.45
C PRO A 42 -21.77 -10.57 -25.11
N ASP A 43 -21.57 -11.88 -25.16
CA ASP A 43 -21.29 -12.67 -23.96
C ASP A 43 -19.97 -12.26 -23.30
N ILE A 44 -19.77 -12.59 -22.03
CA ILE A 44 -18.57 -12.21 -21.26
C ILE A 44 -17.29 -12.62 -21.98
N GLU A 45 -17.24 -13.84 -22.52
CA GLU A 45 -16.11 -14.34 -23.31
C GLU A 45 -15.83 -13.43 -24.51
N LYS A 46 -16.88 -13.00 -25.23
CA LYS A 46 -16.75 -12.09 -26.37
C LYS A 46 -16.32 -10.69 -25.96
N ILE A 47 -16.67 -10.23 -24.76
CA ILE A 47 -16.18 -8.95 -24.24
C ILE A 47 -14.68 -9.02 -23.96
N VAL A 48 -14.19 -10.14 -23.41
CA VAL A 48 -12.75 -10.37 -23.22
C VAL A 48 -12.04 -10.42 -24.57
N ASP A 49 -12.52 -11.23 -25.51
CA ASP A 49 -11.98 -11.33 -26.87
C ASP A 49 -11.92 -9.95 -27.57
N LEU A 50 -12.97 -9.12 -27.46
CA LEU A 50 -13.00 -7.76 -28.02
C LEU A 50 -11.95 -6.85 -27.35
N SER A 51 -11.77 -7.00 -26.04
CA SER A 51 -10.81 -6.23 -25.26
C SER A 51 -9.37 -6.53 -25.70
N GLU A 52 -9.05 -7.80 -25.93
CA GLU A 52 -7.75 -8.24 -26.44
C GLU A 52 -7.54 -7.83 -27.91
N LEU A 53 -8.56 -8.02 -28.76
CA LEU A 53 -8.50 -7.68 -30.17
C LEU A 53 -8.23 -6.19 -30.41
N PHE A 54 -8.87 -5.32 -29.61
CA PHE A 54 -8.74 -3.88 -29.74
C PHE A 54 -7.66 -3.27 -28.83
N GLY A 55 -7.03 -4.06 -27.96
CA GLY A 55 -6.06 -3.57 -26.98
C GLY A 55 -6.68 -2.57 -26.01
N VAL A 56 -7.92 -2.81 -25.57
CA VAL A 56 -8.63 -1.99 -24.57
C VAL A 56 -9.01 -2.84 -23.37
N THR A 57 -9.22 -2.22 -22.21
CA THR A 57 -9.66 -2.97 -21.03
C THR A 57 -11.14 -3.35 -21.15
N THR A 58 -11.56 -4.44 -20.53
CA THR A 58 -12.99 -4.80 -20.44
C THR A 58 -13.80 -3.73 -19.72
N ASP A 59 -13.20 -3.04 -18.75
CA ASP A 59 -13.74 -1.87 -18.08
C ASP A 59 -14.07 -0.74 -19.07
N TYR A 60 -13.17 -0.48 -20.02
CA TYR A 60 -13.41 0.49 -21.09
C TYR A 60 -14.63 0.11 -21.94
N LEU A 61 -14.83 -1.18 -22.26
CA LEU A 61 -16.00 -1.61 -23.02
C LEU A 61 -17.30 -1.45 -22.22
N LEU A 62 -17.28 -1.75 -20.92
CA LEU A 62 -18.47 -1.87 -20.07
C LEU A 62 -18.89 -0.58 -19.36
N LYS A 63 -17.96 0.28 -18.93
CA LYS A 63 -18.30 1.48 -18.14
C LYS A 63 -18.90 2.59 -19.00
N ASN A 64 -19.93 3.25 -18.48
CA ASN A 64 -20.52 4.44 -19.08
C ASN A 64 -19.74 5.69 -18.62
N GLY A 65 -18.66 6.01 -19.34
CA GLY A 65 -17.80 7.18 -19.08
C GLY A 65 -16.54 7.13 -19.95
N THR A 66 -15.89 8.27 -20.15
CA THR A 66 -14.51 8.39 -20.62
C THR A 66 -13.58 8.23 -19.42
N PRO A 67 -12.68 7.23 -19.35
CA PRO A 67 -11.25 7.52 -19.59
C PRO A 67 -10.32 6.33 -19.99
N SER A 68 -9.05 6.70 -20.22
CA SER A 68 -7.78 5.95 -20.38
C SER A 68 -7.68 4.91 -21.51
N PHE A 69 -7.25 5.37 -22.68
CA PHE A 69 -6.57 4.55 -23.68
C PHE A 69 -5.19 4.22 -23.14
N GLU A 70 -4.92 2.97 -22.82
CA GLU A 70 -3.60 2.32 -22.82
C GLU A 70 -3.76 0.90 -22.23
N LEU A 71 -3.73 -0.11 -23.11
CA LEU A 71 -3.05 -1.37 -22.77
C LEU A 71 -1.71 -1.36 -23.51
N PRO A 72 -0.60 -1.64 -22.82
CA PRO A 72 0.69 -1.80 -23.45
C PRO A 72 0.64 -3.02 -24.38
N GLY A 73 1.14 -2.82 -25.59
CA GLY A 73 1.07 -3.78 -26.68
C GLY A 73 1.69 -5.13 -26.37
N LYS A 74 1.08 -6.15 -26.97
CA LYS A 74 1.54 -7.51 -27.21
C LYS A 74 3.08 -7.63 -27.27
N THR A 75 3.68 -8.16 -26.22
CA THR A 75 4.97 -8.86 -26.30
C THR A 75 4.80 -10.18 -25.58
N THR A 76 4.92 -11.27 -26.34
CA THR A 76 5.21 -12.59 -25.83
C THR A 76 6.54 -12.49 -25.10
N GLU A 77 6.52 -12.46 -23.77
CA GLU A 77 7.63 -12.80 -22.89
C GLU A 77 7.10 -12.77 -21.44
N GLU A 78 7.23 -13.91 -20.77
CA GLU A 78 6.98 -14.05 -19.35
C GLU A 78 7.76 -13.00 -18.56
N GLU A 79 7.15 -12.53 -17.47
CA GLU A 79 7.81 -12.03 -16.26
C GLU A 79 9.14 -11.29 -16.46
N THR A 80 9.11 -9.98 -16.64
CA THR A 80 10.03 -9.09 -15.91
C THR A 80 9.53 -7.65 -16.01
N LYS A 81 8.52 -7.34 -15.19
CA LYS A 81 8.26 -5.98 -14.75
C LYS A 81 9.56 -5.49 -14.08
N LYS A 82 10.41 -4.74 -14.79
CA LYS A 82 11.55 -4.03 -14.19
C LYS A 82 10.97 -3.11 -13.12
N LEU A 83 11.04 -3.60 -11.88
CA LEU A 83 10.72 -2.85 -10.68
C LEU A 83 11.60 -1.60 -10.66
N PRO A 84 11.11 -0.45 -10.17
CA PRO A 84 11.95 0.69 -9.86
C PRO A 84 13.05 0.19 -8.91
N LYS A 85 14.29 0.25 -9.37
CA LYS A 85 15.45 -0.20 -8.60
C LYS A 85 15.75 0.86 -7.55
N ILE A 86 14.98 0.84 -6.46
CA ILE A 86 15.38 1.53 -5.23
C ILE A 86 16.63 0.80 -4.76
N SER A 87 17.70 1.56 -4.57
CA SER A 87 18.99 1.03 -4.17
C SER A 87 18.85 0.27 -2.85
N ASP A 88 19.40 -0.95 -2.76
CA ASP A 88 19.34 -1.80 -1.56
C ASP A 88 19.83 -1.06 -0.29
N HIS A 89 20.67 -0.04 -0.48
CA HIS A 89 21.16 0.85 0.58
C HIS A 89 20.06 1.75 1.20
N GLU A 90 19.07 2.20 0.44
CA GLU A 90 17.98 3.05 0.96
C GLU A 90 16.96 2.23 1.76
N ILE A 91 16.68 1.01 1.31
CA ILE A 91 15.78 0.08 1.99
C ILE A 91 16.40 -0.37 3.31
N THR A 92 17.69 -0.72 3.31
CA THR A 92 18.40 -1.10 4.55
C THR A 92 18.49 0.06 5.53
N GLN A 93 18.75 1.28 5.07
CA GLN A 93 18.77 2.48 5.91
C GLN A 93 17.39 2.77 6.53
N TYR A 94 16.30 2.63 5.78
CA TYR A 94 14.94 2.79 6.31
C TYR A 94 14.56 1.69 7.30
N LEU A 95 14.88 0.43 6.99
CA LEU A 95 14.61 -0.71 7.86
C LEU A 95 15.44 -0.67 9.15
N GLU A 96 16.67 -0.15 9.10
CA GLU A 96 17.54 0.00 10.27
C GLU A 96 17.04 1.11 11.20
N VAL A 97 16.60 2.25 10.64
CA VAL A 97 15.98 3.34 11.42
C VAL A 97 14.64 2.88 12.02
N ALA A 98 13.80 2.19 11.26
CA ALA A 98 12.52 1.67 11.73
C ALA A 98 12.69 0.58 12.80
N LYS A 99 13.66 -0.31 12.64
CA LYS A 99 13.96 -1.37 13.63
C LYS A 99 14.54 -0.78 14.91
N ASN A 100 15.47 0.17 14.82
CA ASN A 100 16.00 0.84 16.01
C ASN A 100 14.90 1.62 16.74
N ALA A 101 13.99 2.29 16.03
CA ALA A 101 12.85 2.98 16.64
C ALA A 101 11.87 2.03 17.34
N ALA A 102 11.63 0.83 16.79
CA ALA A 102 10.76 -0.18 17.41
C ALA A 102 11.36 -0.78 18.69
N HIS A 103 12.70 -0.93 18.77
CA HIS A 103 13.38 -1.35 20.00
C HIS A 103 13.30 -0.31 21.13
N PHE A 104 13.07 0.98 20.81
CA PHE A 104 12.83 2.01 21.82
C PHE A 104 11.47 1.87 22.55
N GLU A 105 10.45 1.28 21.91
CA GLU A 105 9.11 1.21 22.51
C GLU A 105 9.00 0.19 23.66
N SER A 106 9.69 -0.95 23.58
CA SER A 106 9.68 -1.96 24.65
C SER A 106 10.64 -1.63 25.80
N LEU A 107 11.74 -0.96 25.49
CA LEU A 107 12.76 -0.55 26.48
C LEU A 107 12.22 0.54 27.44
N ALA A 108 11.37 1.44 26.94
CA ALA A 108 10.82 2.54 27.73
C ALA A 108 9.89 2.07 28.87
N LEU A 109 9.07 1.03 28.63
CA LEU A 109 8.21 0.47 29.66
C LEU A 109 9.03 -0.25 30.74
N ALA A 110 10.04 -1.03 30.33
CA ALA A 110 10.93 -1.72 31.26
C ALA A 110 11.75 -0.76 32.15
N LEU A 111 12.18 0.38 31.59
CA LEU A 111 12.95 1.41 32.30
C LEU A 111 12.14 2.21 33.34
N ILE A 112 10.80 2.23 33.25
CA ILE A 112 9.94 2.92 34.23
C ILE A 112 9.64 2.01 35.43
N PHE A 113 9.28 0.75 35.19
CA PHE A 113 8.83 -0.14 36.27
C PHE A 113 9.97 -0.69 37.15
N LEU A 114 11.16 -0.90 36.58
CA LEU A 114 12.31 -1.43 37.31
C LEU A 114 12.83 -0.51 38.44
N PRO A 115 13.05 0.81 38.23
CA PRO A 115 13.50 1.70 39.29
C PRO A 115 12.41 1.97 40.34
N ILE A 116 11.13 1.96 39.96
CA ILE A 116 10.01 2.13 40.90
C ILE A 116 9.94 0.95 41.87
N ALA A 117 10.10 -0.29 41.39
CA ALA A 117 10.13 -1.47 42.24
C ALA A 117 11.36 -1.47 43.17
N ALA A 118 12.54 -1.10 42.66
CA ALA A 118 13.75 -0.99 43.46
C ALA A 118 13.64 0.10 44.55
N PHE A 119 13.00 1.22 44.24
CA PHE A 119 12.71 2.30 45.19
C PHE A 119 11.79 1.84 46.33
N CYS A 120 10.71 1.12 46.02
CA CYS A 120 9.79 0.57 47.03
C CYS A 120 10.50 -0.41 47.99
N LEU A 121 11.42 -1.22 47.48
CA LEU A 121 12.21 -2.14 48.32
C LEU A 121 13.22 -1.39 49.20
N PHE A 122 13.86 -0.35 48.68
CA PHE A 122 14.85 0.44 49.41
C PHE A 122 14.24 1.39 50.46
N TYR A 123 13.04 1.89 50.22
CA TYR A 123 12.26 2.68 51.19
C TYR A 123 12.02 1.91 52.49
N SER A 124 11.71 0.61 52.38
CA SER A 124 11.50 -0.28 53.52
C SER A 124 12.77 -0.49 54.36
N PHE A 125 13.97 -0.35 53.77
CA PHE A 125 15.26 -0.58 54.43
C PHE A 125 15.81 0.68 55.12
N THR A 126 15.58 1.86 54.55
CA THR A 126 16.10 3.14 55.07
C THR A 126 15.29 3.73 56.24
N PHE A 127 14.02 3.33 56.39
CA PHE A 127 13.19 3.70 57.54
C PHE A 127 13.78 3.24 58.90
N ILE A 128 14.68 2.24 58.87
CA ILE A 128 15.28 1.64 60.06
C ILE A 128 16.46 2.47 60.61
N SER A 129 17.16 3.27 59.79
CA SER A 129 18.21 4.19 60.27
C SER A 129 18.41 5.39 59.32
N PRO A 130 18.09 6.63 59.75
CA PRO A 130 18.21 7.81 58.89
C PRO A 130 19.68 8.26 58.80
N ASN A 131 20.33 7.91 57.69
CA ASN A 131 21.69 8.34 57.38
C ASN A 131 21.70 9.29 56.16
N ILE A 132 22.76 10.09 55.98
CA ILE A 132 22.97 10.97 54.81
C ILE A 132 22.89 10.16 53.50
N LEU A 133 23.32 8.90 53.52
CA LEU A 133 23.19 7.94 52.43
C LEU A 133 21.71 7.70 52.01
N GLY A 134 20.78 7.79 52.95
CA GLY A 134 19.33 7.69 52.68
C GLY A 134 18.81 8.87 51.86
N THR A 135 19.25 10.11 52.19
CA THR A 135 18.84 11.30 51.42
C THR A 135 19.34 11.30 49.98
N VAL A 136 20.56 10.84 49.73
CA VAL A 136 21.12 10.69 48.37
C VAL A 136 20.37 9.61 47.58
N SER A 137 19.92 8.54 48.25
CA SER A 137 19.10 7.50 47.62
C SER A 137 17.72 7.95 47.14
N TYR A 138 17.18 9.06 47.65
CA TYR A 138 15.90 9.60 47.14
C TYR A 138 16.10 10.51 45.93
N VAL A 139 17.21 11.25 45.86
CA VAL A 139 17.47 12.24 44.80
C VAL A 139 17.92 11.56 43.49
N LEU A 140 18.77 10.54 43.58
CA LEU A 140 19.30 9.84 42.41
C LEU A 140 18.22 9.18 41.52
N PRO A 141 17.23 8.43 42.04
CA PRO A 141 16.19 7.82 41.20
C PRO A 141 15.28 8.87 40.56
N VAL A 142 15.02 10.01 41.23
CA VAL A 142 14.21 11.09 40.66
C VAL A 142 14.91 11.71 39.44
N ILE A 143 16.23 11.91 39.50
CA ILE A 143 17.02 12.39 38.37
C ILE A 143 16.99 11.38 37.22
N ILE A 144 17.14 10.08 37.52
CA ILE A 144 17.09 9.01 36.51
C ILE A 144 15.72 8.97 35.82
N ILE A 145 14.62 9.10 36.59
CA ILE A 145 13.26 9.15 36.06
C ILE A 145 13.08 10.39 35.16
N ALA A 146 13.57 11.56 35.56
CA ALA A 146 13.46 12.78 34.77
C ALA A 146 14.19 12.65 33.41
N ILE A 147 15.39 12.06 33.41
CA ILE A 147 16.17 11.80 32.18
C ILE A 147 15.43 10.78 31.29
N ALA A 148 14.91 9.70 31.88
CA ALA A 148 14.16 8.68 31.14
C ALA A 148 12.90 9.24 30.47
N LEU A 149 12.14 10.08 31.18
CA LEU A 149 10.98 10.77 30.62
C LEU A 149 11.35 11.74 29.49
N GLY A 150 12.46 12.47 29.64
CA GLY A 150 12.97 13.37 28.60
C GLY A 150 13.31 12.61 27.31
N CYS A 151 14.06 11.51 27.42
CA CYS A 151 14.39 10.65 26.29
C CYS A 151 13.14 10.03 25.65
N PHE A 152 12.16 9.61 26.45
CA PHE A 152 10.90 9.05 25.96
C PHE A 152 10.09 10.06 25.15
N ILE A 153 9.94 11.28 25.67
CA ILE A 153 9.23 12.36 24.98
C ILE A 153 9.96 12.72 23.68
N HIS A 154 11.30 12.77 23.70
CA HIS A 154 12.09 13.04 22.50
C HIS A 154 11.89 11.96 21.42
N GLY A 155 11.93 10.68 21.79
CA GLY A 155 11.64 9.57 20.89
C GLY A 155 10.22 9.63 20.32
N ARG A 156 9.22 9.94 21.15
CA ARG A 156 7.81 10.13 20.72
C ARG A 156 7.64 11.31 19.77
N LEU A 157 8.39 12.40 19.95
CA LEU A 157 8.34 13.57 19.06
C LEU A 157 8.93 13.27 17.69
N ILE A 158 10.05 12.54 17.63
CA ILE A 158 10.65 12.07 16.37
C ILE A 158 9.64 11.18 15.64
N MET A 159 9.02 10.23 16.33
CA MET A 159 8.00 9.34 15.73
C MET A 159 6.74 10.07 15.26
N ARG A 160 6.45 11.26 15.79
CA ARG A 160 5.31 12.08 15.34
C ARG A 160 5.50 12.59 13.91
N GLU A 161 6.73 12.89 13.50
CA GLU A 161 7.04 13.29 12.11
C GLU A 161 6.85 12.12 11.14
N TYR A 162 7.18 10.89 11.57
CA TYR A 162 6.94 9.68 10.77
C TYR A 162 5.48 9.22 10.77
N LYS A 163 4.68 9.61 11.76
CA LYS A 163 3.23 9.33 11.79
C LYS A 163 2.51 9.91 10.57
N ALA A 164 2.98 11.05 10.05
CA ALA A 164 2.45 11.62 8.80
C ALA A 164 2.70 10.70 7.60
N ILE A 165 3.89 10.09 7.53
CA ILE A 165 4.27 9.11 6.48
C ILE A 165 3.49 7.80 6.64
N THR A 166 3.14 7.41 7.87
CA THR A 166 2.31 6.22 8.13
C THR A 166 0.82 6.46 7.88
N GLN A 167 0.39 7.73 7.90
CA GLN A 167 -1.01 8.13 7.75
C GLN A 167 -1.34 8.57 6.32
N GLU A 168 -0.34 8.95 5.51
CA GLU A 168 -0.47 8.82 4.07
C GLU A 168 -0.75 7.34 3.78
N GLN A 169 -1.97 7.06 3.33
CA GLN A 169 -2.30 5.77 2.73
C GLN A 169 -1.33 5.57 1.56
N PHE A 170 -0.21 4.89 1.79
CA PHE A 170 0.37 4.11 0.70
C PHE A 170 -0.72 3.15 0.28
N ASP A 171 -1.26 3.41 -0.91
CA ASP A 171 -2.41 2.72 -1.43
C ASP A 171 -2.03 1.25 -1.65
N LEU A 172 -2.20 0.43 -0.61
CA LEU A 172 -2.03 -1.02 -0.67
C LEU A 172 -3.13 -1.66 -1.55
N THR A 173 -4.07 -0.89 -2.07
CA THR A 173 -4.93 -1.35 -3.18
C THR A 173 -4.14 -1.56 -4.48
N THR A 174 -2.90 -1.08 -4.56
CA THR A 174 -1.93 -1.53 -5.57
C THR A 174 -1.34 -2.92 -5.29
N ALA A 175 -1.52 -3.48 -4.09
CA ALA A 175 -0.95 -4.76 -3.66
C ALA A 175 -1.97 -5.93 -3.61
N GLN A 176 -3.29 -5.68 -3.69
CA GLN A 176 -4.30 -6.75 -3.74
C GLN A 176 -4.91 -7.02 -5.12
N LYS A 177 -4.30 -6.50 -6.18
CA LYS A 177 -4.57 -6.94 -7.56
C LYS A 177 -3.41 -7.73 -8.15
N VAL A 178 -2.69 -8.51 -7.33
CA VAL A 178 -1.93 -9.70 -7.75
C VAL A 178 -1.92 -10.72 -6.60
N SER A 179 -2.99 -11.49 -6.48
CA SER A 179 -2.95 -12.96 -6.29
C SER A 179 -4.33 -13.52 -6.59
#